data_AF-A0A2V7X8B3-F1
#
_entry.id   AF-A0A2V7X8B3-F1
#
_cell.length_a   1.000
_cell.length_b   1.000
_cell.length_c   1.000
_cell.angle_alpha   90.00
_cell.angle_beta   90.00
_cell.angle_gamma   90.00
#
_symmetry.space_group_name_H-M   'P 1'
#
loop_
_entity.id
_entity.type
_entity.pdbx_description
1 polymer ?
#
loop_
_entity_poly.entity_id
_entity_poly.type
_entity_poly.pdbx_seq_one_letter_code
_entity_poly.pdbx_strand_id
1 'polypeptide(L)'
;IDVAFVGIGENGHLAFNDPPADFETREPYLVVSLDEACRRQQLGEGWFARLEDVPARAISMSIRQILDADEILCIVPDARKAQAVRDCLEGPVTPQHPASILQRHPGTTVYLDAPAAAKPDVWIPDGLGEDAAFARTTHMGVVAHPDDLEIEGYPGIVECFGRDDRWFCGVVVTDGAGSARGGPYAKVSNEEMVALRRKEQHKAAMVGEYGAMVMLGVTSAAVKDPARPGVAESLADLLRRARPEVVYTHNLADKHDTHVAVSLSVIEACRTLPAAARPGRVLGGEGWRDLDWLTGDDKVALDVSARESLSAALIGVFDSQITGGKRYDLAVAGLRRAHATLDESHHLDATAALAFYMDLTPLLTDTARDPGAFAQERVERYATDVKDRIQRLRRTETRSR
;
A
#
# COMPACT_ATOMS: atom_id res chain seq x y z
N ILE A 1 17.68 29.16 25.94
CA ILE A 1 17.97 27.73 26.23
C ILE A 1 19.23 27.44 25.45
N ASP A 2 20.33 27.02 26.06
CA ASP A 2 21.60 26.91 25.31
C ASP A 2 21.55 25.73 24.30
N VAL A 3 20.92 24.61 24.69
CA VAL A 3 20.76 23.44 23.81
C VAL A 3 19.38 22.81 24.03
N ALA A 4 18.68 22.46 22.95
CA ALA A 4 17.47 21.65 22.96
C ALA A 4 17.70 20.29 22.28
N PHE A 5 17.23 19.21 22.92
CA PHE A 5 17.21 17.87 22.33
C PHE A 5 15.79 17.54 21.89
N VAL A 6 15.62 17.24 20.61
CA VAL A 6 14.30 17.01 20.02
C VAL A 6 14.33 15.77 19.12
N GLY A 7 13.16 15.28 18.74
CA GLY A 7 12.98 14.26 17.71
C GLY A 7 11.88 14.67 16.74
N ILE A 8 11.68 13.85 15.72
CA ILE A 8 10.58 14.00 14.75
C ILE A 8 9.54 12.91 15.03
N GLY A 9 8.27 13.31 15.15
CA GLY A 9 7.13 12.40 15.27
C GLY A 9 6.95 11.54 14.02
N GLU A 10 6.25 10.40 14.10
CA GLU A 10 5.94 9.60 12.89
C GLU A 10 5.02 10.35 11.90
N ASN A 11 4.24 11.32 12.39
CA ASN A 11 3.44 12.26 11.59
C ASN A 11 4.18 13.59 11.31
N GLY A 12 5.47 13.70 11.64
CA GLY A 12 6.26 14.92 11.48
C GLY A 12 6.10 15.97 12.58
N HIS A 13 5.43 15.67 13.70
CA HIS A 13 5.33 16.59 14.84
C HIS A 13 6.70 16.93 15.45
N LEU A 14 6.77 18.07 16.15
CA LEU A 14 7.92 18.51 16.94
C LEU A 14 7.48 18.69 18.40
N ALA A 15 8.08 17.93 19.33
CA ALA A 15 7.50 17.73 20.67
C ALA A 15 6.02 17.28 20.54
N PHE A 16 5.08 17.76 21.37
CA PHE A 16 3.65 17.43 21.21
C PHE A 16 2.89 18.45 20.35
N ASN A 17 3.58 19.13 19.42
CA ASN A 17 2.93 20.03 18.46
C ASN A 17 2.55 19.22 17.21
N ASP A 18 1.39 18.57 17.25
CA ASP A 18 0.87 17.74 16.15
C ASP A 18 0.42 18.56 14.92
N PRO A 19 0.44 17.96 13.71
CA PRO A 19 -0.11 18.59 12.51
C PRO A 19 -1.62 18.87 12.61
N PRO A 20 -2.11 20.04 12.16
CA PRO A 20 -1.34 21.24 11.84
C PRO A 20 -0.94 21.99 13.12
N ALA A 21 0.35 22.32 13.25
CA ALA A 21 0.84 23.10 14.40
C ALA A 21 0.78 24.62 14.15
N ASP A 22 0.59 25.40 15.20
CA ASP A 22 0.69 26.87 15.13
C ASP A 22 2.14 27.32 15.39
N PHE A 23 2.79 27.85 14.36
CA PHE A 23 4.16 28.39 14.45
C PHE A 23 4.22 29.79 15.09
N GLU A 24 3.08 30.47 15.21
CA GLU A 24 3.01 31.86 15.70
C GLU A 24 2.68 31.95 17.19
N THR A 25 2.38 30.82 17.83
CA THR A 25 2.16 30.75 19.27
C THR A 25 3.35 31.35 20.02
N ARG A 26 3.05 32.32 20.91
CA ARG A 26 4.06 33.03 21.71
C ARG A 26 4.16 32.54 23.14
N GLU A 27 3.14 31.86 23.68
CA GLU A 27 3.30 31.23 24.98
C GLU A 27 4.42 30.18 24.91
N PRO A 28 5.34 30.14 25.89
CA PRO A 28 6.46 29.22 25.86
C PRO A 28 6.03 27.76 26.01
N TYR A 29 4.88 27.53 26.65
CA TYR A 29 4.33 26.22 26.92
C TYR A 29 2.83 26.20 26.64
N LEU A 30 2.35 25.09 26.11
CA LEU A 30 0.97 24.85 25.73
C LEU A 30 0.44 23.63 26.46
N VAL A 31 -0.84 23.65 26.81
CA VAL A 31 -1.57 22.42 27.13
C VAL A 31 -2.20 21.91 25.84
N VAL A 32 -1.74 20.76 25.37
CA VAL A 32 -2.22 20.14 24.14
C VAL A 32 -3.06 18.92 24.46
N SER A 33 -4.09 18.67 23.65
CA SER A 33 -4.88 17.44 23.70
C SER A 33 -4.13 16.37 22.90
N LEU A 34 -3.91 15.20 23.51
CA LEU A 34 -3.32 14.07 22.81
C LEU A 34 -4.42 13.33 22.06
N ASP A 35 -4.26 13.19 20.75
CA ASP A 35 -5.15 12.37 19.95
C ASP A 35 -4.96 10.87 20.26
N GLU A 36 -5.81 10.03 19.67
CA GLU A 36 -5.75 8.60 19.92
C GLU A 36 -4.45 7.96 19.41
N ALA A 37 -3.91 8.44 18.29
CA ALA A 37 -2.68 7.93 17.70
C ALA A 37 -1.47 8.21 18.61
N CYS A 38 -1.32 9.44 19.08
CA CYS A 38 -0.31 9.85 20.03
C CYS A 38 -0.41 9.05 21.34
N ARG A 39 -1.63 8.84 21.85
CA ARG A 39 -1.84 8.03 23.05
C ARG A 39 -1.48 6.56 22.84
N ARG A 40 -1.80 5.99 21.68
CA ARG A 40 -1.40 4.62 21.31
C ARG A 40 0.12 4.48 21.16
N GLN A 41 0.79 5.49 20.62
CA GLN A 41 2.26 5.51 20.53
C GLN A 41 2.89 5.45 21.93
N GLN A 42 2.43 6.27 22.88
CA GLN A 42 2.93 6.27 24.26
C GLN A 42 2.74 4.91 24.96
N LEU A 43 1.63 4.22 24.67
CA LEU A 43 1.41 2.84 25.13
C LEU A 43 2.40 1.85 24.48
N GLY A 44 2.58 1.94 23.16
CA GLY A 44 3.48 1.07 22.39
C GLY A 44 4.96 1.21 22.79
N GLU A 45 5.36 2.39 23.27
CA GLU A 45 6.69 2.64 23.84
C GLU A 45 6.88 2.08 25.26
N GLY A 46 5.82 1.53 25.87
CA GLY A 46 5.88 0.84 27.16
C GLY A 46 5.85 1.77 28.39
N TRP A 47 5.52 3.06 28.22
CA TRP A 47 5.43 4.01 29.33
C TRP A 47 4.21 3.78 30.22
N PHE A 48 3.18 3.15 29.68
CA PHE A 48 1.90 2.89 30.35
C PHE A 48 1.49 1.43 30.18
N ALA A 49 0.73 0.89 31.14
CA ALA A 49 0.25 -0.49 31.07
C ALA A 49 -0.99 -0.64 30.18
N ARG A 50 -1.84 0.39 30.11
CA ARG A 50 -3.08 0.41 29.33
C ARG A 50 -3.29 1.77 28.70
N LEU A 51 -4.02 1.81 27.57
CA LEU A 51 -4.33 3.07 26.88
C LEU A 51 -5.10 4.05 27.77
N GLU A 52 -5.95 3.52 28.66
CA GLU A 52 -6.72 4.27 29.67
C GLU A 52 -5.81 5.10 30.60
N ASP A 53 -4.60 4.60 30.86
CA ASP A 53 -3.65 5.19 31.79
C ASP A 53 -2.84 6.32 31.12
N VAL A 54 -2.89 6.42 29.78
CA VAL A 54 -2.23 7.49 29.02
C VAL A 54 -3.04 8.79 29.16
N PRO A 55 -2.45 9.89 29.68
CA PRO A 55 -3.13 11.17 29.83
C PRO A 55 -3.80 11.66 28.53
N ALA A 56 -4.96 12.29 28.65
CA ALA A 56 -5.65 12.89 27.49
C ALA A 56 -5.04 14.24 27.07
N ARG A 57 -4.16 14.82 27.90
CA ARG A 57 -3.49 16.10 27.64
C ARG A 57 -2.04 16.03 28.08
N ALA A 58 -1.18 16.77 27.38
CA ALA A 58 0.21 16.96 27.72
C ALA A 58 0.55 18.45 27.80
N ILE A 59 1.67 18.76 28.46
CA ILE A 59 2.30 20.07 28.36
C ILE A 59 3.36 19.97 27.27
N SER A 60 3.22 20.74 26.21
CA SER A 60 4.21 20.86 25.14
C SER A 60 4.96 22.17 25.26
N MET A 61 6.23 22.19 24.88
CA MET A 61 6.91 23.45 24.56
C MET A 61 6.42 23.92 23.19
N SER A 62 6.10 25.21 23.06
CA SER A 62 5.67 25.74 21.77
C SER A 62 6.82 25.72 20.77
N ILE A 63 6.50 25.66 19.48
CA ILE A 63 7.50 25.65 18.40
C ILE A 63 8.42 26.87 18.49
N ARG A 64 7.85 28.05 18.74
CA ARG A 64 8.63 29.28 18.89
C ARG A 64 9.65 29.16 20.02
N GLN A 65 9.25 28.64 21.18
CA GLN A 65 10.14 28.48 22.32
C GLN A 65 11.23 27.43 22.11
N ILE A 66 10.98 26.38 21.30
CA ILE A 66 12.00 25.43 20.87
C ILE A 66 13.03 26.12 19.95
N LEU A 67 12.56 26.97 19.03
CA LEU A 67 13.42 27.72 18.10
C LEU A 67 14.20 28.87 18.75
N ASP A 68 13.87 29.24 19.99
CA ASP A 68 14.64 30.20 20.79
C ASP A 68 15.86 29.53 21.50
N ALA A 69 16.13 28.25 21.22
CA ALA A 69 17.34 27.59 21.70
C ALA A 69 18.54 27.93 20.81
N ASP A 70 19.74 28.14 21.39
CA ASP A 70 20.92 28.49 20.60
C ASP A 70 21.35 27.32 19.68
N GLU A 71 21.30 26.09 20.20
CA GLU A 71 21.56 24.86 19.46
C GLU A 71 20.40 23.86 19.59
N ILE A 72 20.09 23.15 18.51
CA ILE A 72 19.05 22.10 18.47
C ILE A 72 19.67 20.82 17.94
N LEU A 73 19.70 19.78 18.78
CA LEU A 73 20.12 18.44 18.40
C LEU A 73 18.88 17.56 18.17
N CYS A 74 18.56 17.32 16.90
CA CYS A 74 17.42 16.50 16.50
C CYS A 74 17.87 15.06 16.25
N ILE A 75 17.41 14.11 17.06
CA ILE A 75 17.84 12.70 16.99
C ILE A 75 16.64 11.85 16.60
N VAL A 76 16.75 11.15 15.47
CA VAL A 76 15.63 10.40 14.89
C VAL A 76 16.14 9.04 14.37
N PRO A 77 16.17 8.00 15.22
CA PRO A 77 16.42 6.63 14.78
C PRO A 77 15.13 5.96 14.31
N ASP A 78 15.25 4.75 13.74
CA ASP A 78 14.15 3.84 13.33
C ASP A 78 13.58 4.10 11.92
N ALA A 79 13.42 3.02 11.15
CA ALA A 79 12.83 3.01 9.81
C ALA A 79 11.42 3.63 9.78
N ARG A 80 10.65 3.50 10.86
CA ARG A 80 9.30 4.08 10.97
C ARG A 80 9.30 5.61 10.85
N LYS A 81 10.44 6.25 11.15
CA LYS A 81 10.59 7.70 11.04
C LYS A 81 11.01 8.17 9.65
N ALA A 82 11.38 7.26 8.74
CA ALA A 82 12.02 7.64 7.47
C ALA A 82 11.16 8.55 6.60
N GLN A 83 9.84 8.33 6.56
CA GLN A 83 8.95 9.21 5.81
C GLN A 83 8.84 10.59 6.46
N ALA A 84 8.61 10.65 7.78
CA ALA A 84 8.53 11.92 8.50
C ALA A 84 9.84 12.73 8.40
N VAL A 85 10.98 12.05 8.46
CA VAL A 85 12.30 12.64 8.24
C VAL A 85 12.40 13.25 6.85
N ARG A 86 11.97 12.53 5.79
CA ARG A 86 11.92 13.08 4.43
C ARG A 86 11.02 14.30 4.34
N ASP A 87 9.79 14.18 4.80
CA ASP A 87 8.79 15.26 4.72
C ASP A 87 9.27 16.51 5.46
N CYS A 88 9.92 16.33 6.61
CA CYS A 88 10.40 17.43 7.43
C CYS A 88 11.74 18.01 6.96
N LEU A 89 12.65 17.25 6.36
CA LEU A 89 14.00 17.73 6.05
C LEU A 89 14.22 18.01 4.57
N GLU A 90 13.48 17.34 3.68
CA GLU A 90 13.59 17.49 2.23
C GLU A 90 12.34 18.20 1.64
N GLY A 91 11.21 18.17 2.36
CA GLY A 91 9.97 18.85 1.99
C GLY A 91 9.93 20.35 2.34
N PRO A 92 8.85 21.06 1.96
CA PRO A 92 8.68 22.46 2.29
C PRO A 92 8.40 22.66 3.79
N VAL A 93 8.84 23.80 4.34
CA VAL A 93 8.50 24.18 5.72
C VAL A 93 7.00 24.46 5.85
N THR A 94 6.28 23.64 6.61
CA THR A 94 4.81 23.65 6.68
C THR A 94 4.27 23.22 8.05
N PRO A 95 3.19 23.85 8.58
CA PRO A 95 2.46 23.40 9.76
C PRO A 95 2.01 21.94 9.74
N GLN A 96 1.83 21.37 8.55
CA GLN A 96 1.41 19.99 8.32
C GLN A 96 2.54 18.97 8.61
N HIS A 97 3.78 19.45 8.65
CA HIS A 97 4.95 18.70 9.10
C HIS A 97 5.72 19.58 10.08
N PRO A 98 5.25 19.76 11.32
CA PRO A 98 5.75 20.77 12.24
C PRO A 98 7.27 20.80 12.42
N ALA A 99 7.93 19.64 12.45
CA ALA A 99 9.39 19.56 12.57
C ALA A 99 10.14 20.08 11.34
N SER A 100 9.47 20.30 10.21
CA SER A 100 10.05 20.99 9.05
C SER A 100 10.53 22.41 9.39
N ILE A 101 9.99 23.04 10.43
CA ILE A 101 10.42 24.36 10.88
C ILE A 101 11.89 24.39 11.34
N LEU A 102 12.44 23.23 11.74
CA LEU A 102 13.84 23.10 12.13
C LEU A 102 14.80 23.48 10.99
N GLN A 103 14.37 23.36 9.72
CA GLN A 103 15.13 23.83 8.55
C GLN A 103 15.45 25.33 8.61
N ARG A 104 14.65 26.13 9.34
CA ARG A 104 14.85 27.59 9.46
C ARG A 104 15.82 27.98 10.57
N HIS A 105 16.17 27.06 11.46
CA HIS A 105 17.01 27.36 12.61
C HIS A 105 18.48 27.03 12.29
N PRO A 106 19.40 28.02 12.31
CA PRO A 106 20.77 27.84 11.86
C PRO A 106 21.61 26.93 12.78
N GLY A 107 21.25 26.81 14.05
CA GLY A 107 21.89 25.92 15.04
C GLY A 107 21.29 24.51 15.09
N THR A 108 20.59 24.05 14.05
CA THR A 108 20.03 22.69 14.03
C THR A 108 21.04 21.69 13.47
N THR A 109 21.32 20.61 14.22
CA THR A 109 22.00 19.41 13.73
C THR A 109 21.08 18.21 13.84
N VAL A 110 20.91 17.45 12.76
CA VAL A 110 20.08 16.24 12.72
C VAL A 110 20.95 14.98 12.68
N TYR A 111 20.67 14.03 13.58
CA TYR A 111 21.28 12.71 13.63
C TYR A 111 20.24 11.64 13.27
N LEU A 112 20.52 10.92 12.18
CA LEU A 112 19.70 9.82 11.68
C LEU A 112 20.52 8.54 11.71
N ASP A 113 19.88 7.41 12.00
CA ASP A 113 20.43 6.11 11.64
C ASP A 113 20.13 5.80 10.16
N ALA A 114 20.82 4.80 9.59
CA ALA A 114 20.61 4.45 8.19
C ALA A 114 19.14 4.08 7.86
N PRO A 115 18.40 3.37 8.74
CA PRO A 115 16.97 3.15 8.55
C PRO A 115 16.13 4.43 8.49
N ALA A 116 16.31 5.39 9.39
CA ALA A 116 15.56 6.66 9.38
C ALA A 116 15.96 7.57 8.21
N ALA A 117 17.16 7.39 7.63
CA ALA A 117 17.59 8.07 6.41
C ALA A 117 17.19 7.33 5.12
N ALA A 118 16.63 6.12 5.21
CA ALA A 118 16.41 5.25 4.05
C ALA A 118 15.31 5.80 3.14
N LYS A 119 15.63 6.03 1.85
CA LYS A 119 14.66 6.40 0.80
C LYS A 119 13.91 5.16 0.29
N PRO A 120 12.67 5.30 -0.22
CA PRO A 120 12.05 4.21 -0.97
C PRO A 120 12.98 3.88 -2.13
N ASP A 121 13.11 2.60 -2.46
CA ASP A 121 13.85 2.21 -3.64
C ASP A 121 13.01 2.57 -4.85
N VAL A 122 13.32 3.68 -5.51
CA VAL A 122 12.70 4.09 -6.76
C VAL A 122 13.66 3.73 -7.87
N TRP A 123 13.22 2.82 -8.73
CA TRP A 123 13.99 2.39 -9.87
C TRP A 123 13.25 2.68 -11.17
N ILE A 124 13.93 3.39 -12.08
CA ILE A 124 13.39 3.79 -13.38
C ILE A 124 14.12 3.00 -14.47
N PRO A 125 13.52 1.96 -15.06
CA PRO A 125 14.19 1.03 -15.96
C PRO A 125 14.85 1.67 -17.18
N ASP A 126 14.21 2.70 -17.75
CA ASP A 126 14.70 3.41 -18.94
C ASP A 126 15.56 4.64 -18.62
N GLY A 127 15.87 4.87 -17.34
CA GLY A 127 16.76 5.93 -16.88
C GLY A 127 16.18 7.35 -16.97
N LEU A 128 14.88 7.49 -17.20
CA LEU A 128 14.20 8.78 -17.10
C LEU A 128 14.29 9.34 -15.66
N GLY A 129 14.22 10.66 -15.49
CA GLY A 129 14.12 11.26 -14.15
C GLY A 129 12.80 10.87 -13.46
N GLU A 130 12.84 10.67 -12.13
CA GLU A 130 11.67 10.21 -11.36
C GLU A 130 10.39 10.98 -11.64
N ASP A 131 10.44 12.32 -11.60
CA ASP A 131 9.24 13.14 -11.79
C ASP A 131 8.60 12.93 -13.16
N ALA A 132 9.41 12.78 -14.21
CA ALA A 132 8.92 12.50 -15.55
C ALA A 132 8.42 11.04 -15.69
N ALA A 133 9.05 10.10 -14.98
CA ALA A 133 8.61 8.70 -14.95
C ALA A 133 7.27 8.53 -14.22
N PHE A 134 7.07 9.22 -13.09
CA PHE A 134 5.78 9.24 -12.41
C PHE A 134 4.74 9.97 -13.24
N ALA A 135 5.03 11.15 -13.79
CA ALA A 135 4.07 11.96 -14.53
C ALA A 135 3.48 11.28 -15.78
N ARG A 136 4.17 10.31 -16.38
CA ARG A 136 3.66 9.52 -17.53
C ARG A 136 2.88 8.27 -17.14
N THR A 137 2.78 7.95 -15.85
CA THR A 137 2.10 6.75 -15.36
C THR A 137 0.62 6.79 -15.71
N THR A 138 0.12 5.75 -16.37
CA THR A 138 -1.30 5.57 -16.67
C THR A 138 -1.91 4.45 -15.83
N HIS A 139 -1.13 3.40 -15.54
CA HIS A 139 -1.53 2.28 -14.71
C HIS A 139 -0.57 2.14 -13.53
N MET A 140 -1.10 1.82 -12.35
CA MET A 140 -0.28 1.59 -11.17
C MET A 140 -0.69 0.31 -10.46
N GLY A 141 0.27 -0.57 -10.16
CA GLY A 141 0.07 -1.68 -9.24
C GLY A 141 0.56 -1.30 -7.84
N VAL A 142 -0.22 -1.53 -6.80
CA VAL A 142 0.19 -1.37 -5.39
C VAL A 142 -0.09 -2.66 -4.64
N VAL A 143 0.96 -3.40 -4.29
CA VAL A 143 0.86 -4.75 -3.74
C VAL A 143 1.71 -4.94 -2.49
N ALA A 144 1.53 -6.09 -1.84
CA ALA A 144 2.12 -6.36 -0.55
C ALA A 144 3.56 -6.81 -0.69
N HIS A 145 3.80 -7.84 -1.50
CA HIS A 145 5.10 -8.46 -1.64
C HIS A 145 5.63 -8.30 -3.06
N PRO A 146 6.96 -8.39 -3.25
CA PRO A 146 7.51 -8.66 -4.58
C PRO A 146 6.82 -9.91 -5.14
N ASP A 147 6.63 -10.06 -6.45
CA ASP A 147 5.82 -11.09 -7.16
C ASP A 147 4.30 -10.85 -7.26
N ASP A 148 3.69 -10.19 -6.29
CA ASP A 148 2.23 -9.93 -6.33
C ASP A 148 1.88 -9.00 -7.52
N LEU A 149 2.78 -8.10 -7.94
CA LEU A 149 2.55 -7.16 -9.05
C LEU A 149 2.25 -7.89 -10.36
N GLU A 150 2.97 -8.98 -10.61
CA GLU A 150 2.90 -9.74 -11.85
C GLU A 150 1.64 -10.63 -11.90
N ILE A 151 0.95 -10.76 -10.77
CA ILE A 151 -0.34 -11.43 -10.65
C ILE A 151 -1.47 -10.40 -10.72
N GLU A 152 -1.47 -9.45 -9.78
CA GLU A 152 -2.55 -8.49 -9.54
C GLU A 152 -2.52 -7.33 -10.53
N GLY A 153 -1.33 -6.85 -10.88
CA GLY A 153 -1.11 -5.75 -11.82
C GLY A 153 -1.03 -6.16 -13.29
N TYR A 154 -1.10 -7.47 -13.59
CA TYR A 154 -0.88 -7.97 -14.95
C TYR A 154 -1.73 -7.31 -16.04
N PRO A 155 -3.03 -7.03 -15.86
CA PRO A 155 -3.81 -6.32 -16.87
C PRO A 155 -3.21 -4.96 -17.22
N GLY A 156 -2.75 -4.19 -16.22
CA GLY A 156 -2.07 -2.92 -16.45
C GLY A 156 -0.71 -3.09 -17.13
N ILE A 157 0.05 -4.13 -16.75
CA ILE A 157 1.35 -4.44 -17.36
C ILE A 157 1.18 -4.76 -18.84
N VAL A 158 0.28 -5.68 -19.20
CA VAL A 158 0.09 -6.10 -20.60
C VAL A 158 -0.52 -4.99 -21.46
N GLU A 159 -1.33 -4.10 -20.85
CA GLU A 159 -1.92 -2.94 -21.49
C GLU A 159 -0.90 -1.84 -21.82
N CYS A 160 0.20 -1.75 -21.04
CA CYS A 160 1.30 -0.81 -21.26
C CYS A 160 2.46 -1.40 -22.07
N PHE A 161 2.65 -2.71 -22.07
CA PHE A 161 3.83 -3.36 -22.65
C PHE A 161 4.02 -3.04 -24.16
N GLY A 162 5.19 -2.51 -24.52
CA GLY A 162 5.53 -2.11 -25.88
C GLY A 162 4.79 -0.86 -26.39
N ARG A 163 4.26 -0.02 -25.50
CA ARG A 163 3.59 1.25 -25.82
C ARG A 163 4.48 2.43 -25.48
N ASP A 164 4.26 3.55 -26.17
CA ASP A 164 4.91 4.83 -25.92
C ASP A 164 3.98 5.85 -25.23
N ASP A 165 2.68 5.60 -25.26
CA ASP A 165 1.61 6.45 -24.73
C ASP A 165 1.05 5.98 -23.37
N ARG A 166 1.48 4.82 -22.87
CA ARG A 166 0.97 4.23 -21.62
C ARG A 166 2.08 3.55 -20.83
N TRP A 167 2.07 3.74 -19.52
CA TRP A 167 3.16 3.32 -18.64
C TRP A 167 2.63 2.73 -17.34
N PHE A 168 3.18 1.57 -16.99
CA PHE A 168 2.89 0.89 -15.74
C PHE A 168 3.89 1.29 -14.65
N CYS A 169 3.41 1.74 -13.50
CA CYS A 169 4.20 1.96 -12.30
C CYS A 169 3.92 0.85 -11.28
N GLY A 170 4.94 0.07 -10.91
CA GLY A 170 4.83 -0.93 -9.86
C GLY A 170 5.19 -0.35 -8.49
N VAL A 171 4.41 -0.65 -7.45
CA VAL A 171 4.69 -0.31 -6.06
C VAL A 171 4.56 -1.57 -5.20
N VAL A 172 5.63 -1.95 -4.54
CA VAL A 172 5.67 -3.02 -3.55
C VAL A 172 5.84 -2.41 -2.16
N VAL A 173 4.91 -2.69 -1.26
CA VAL A 173 4.90 -2.10 0.08
C VAL A 173 5.94 -2.76 0.99
N THR A 174 6.05 -4.09 0.97
CA THR A 174 6.91 -4.79 1.94
C THR A 174 8.32 -5.09 1.45
N ASP A 175 9.23 -5.31 2.40
CA ASP A 175 10.63 -5.67 2.14
C ASP A 175 10.84 -7.10 1.60
N GLY A 176 9.83 -7.98 1.72
CA GLY A 176 9.94 -9.39 1.35
C GLY A 176 10.81 -10.23 2.30
N ALA A 177 11.22 -9.70 3.45
CA ALA A 177 12.09 -10.40 4.40
C ALA A 177 11.44 -11.71 4.89
N GLY A 178 10.11 -11.72 5.07
CA GLY A 178 9.36 -12.88 5.57
C GLY A 178 9.03 -13.95 4.53
N SER A 179 9.50 -13.84 3.28
CA SER A 179 9.19 -14.79 2.20
C SER A 179 9.46 -16.24 2.60
N ALA A 180 8.56 -17.14 2.20
CA ALA A 180 8.73 -18.57 2.40
C ALA A 180 9.99 -19.06 1.65
N ARG A 181 10.76 -19.95 2.27
CA ARG A 181 12.06 -20.41 1.74
C ARG A 181 12.09 -21.92 1.70
N GLY A 182 12.63 -22.44 0.61
CA GLY A 182 12.84 -23.86 0.40
C GLY A 182 13.93 -24.10 -0.63
N GLY A 183 14.32 -25.37 -0.81
CA GLY A 183 15.29 -25.76 -1.83
C GLY A 183 16.63 -25.00 -1.70
N PRO A 184 17.17 -24.45 -2.80
CA PRO A 184 18.43 -23.69 -2.81
C PRO A 184 18.42 -22.46 -1.88
N TYR A 185 17.24 -21.92 -1.57
CA TYR A 185 17.06 -20.70 -0.81
C TYR A 185 16.85 -20.93 0.70
N ALA A 186 16.83 -22.20 1.15
CA ALA A 186 16.50 -22.55 2.53
C ALA A 186 17.42 -21.92 3.60
N LYS A 187 18.67 -21.58 3.24
CA LYS A 187 19.66 -20.97 4.15
C LYS A 187 19.83 -19.46 3.97
N VAL A 188 19.10 -18.85 3.03
CA VAL A 188 19.17 -17.42 2.79
C VAL A 188 18.61 -16.69 4.01
N SER A 189 19.35 -15.74 4.54
CA SER A 189 18.94 -14.89 5.67
C SER A 189 17.86 -13.89 5.26
N ASN A 190 17.25 -13.20 6.23
CA ASN A 190 16.26 -12.16 5.93
C ASN A 190 16.84 -11.04 5.09
N GLU A 191 18.04 -10.57 5.44
CA GLU A 191 18.73 -9.49 4.71
C GLU A 191 19.06 -9.89 3.27
N GLU A 192 19.64 -11.08 3.08
CA GLU A 192 19.91 -11.62 1.74
C GLU A 192 18.62 -11.83 0.94
N MET A 193 17.52 -12.22 1.60
CA MET A 193 16.22 -12.37 0.94
C MET A 193 15.68 -11.02 0.46
N VAL A 194 15.74 -9.96 1.27
CA VAL A 194 15.33 -8.60 0.84
C VAL A 194 16.11 -8.17 -0.41
N ALA A 195 17.45 -8.35 -0.41
CA ALA A 195 18.29 -8.00 -1.55
C ALA A 195 17.97 -8.86 -2.80
N LEU A 196 17.75 -10.16 -2.61
CA LEU A 196 17.37 -11.08 -3.69
C LEU A 196 16.02 -10.70 -4.30
N ARG A 197 15.00 -10.46 -3.46
CA ARG A 197 13.65 -10.12 -3.90
C ARG A 197 13.59 -8.79 -4.62
N ARG A 198 14.35 -7.79 -4.16
CA ARG A 198 14.56 -6.52 -4.89
C ARG A 198 15.13 -6.77 -6.28
N LYS A 199 16.16 -7.61 -6.39
CA LYS A 199 16.77 -7.96 -7.67
C LYS A 199 15.78 -8.67 -8.60
N GLU A 200 14.96 -9.59 -8.08
CA GLU A 200 13.91 -10.26 -8.86
C GLU A 200 12.84 -9.27 -9.34
N GLN A 201 12.39 -8.36 -8.47
CA GLN A 201 11.40 -7.35 -8.82
C GLN A 201 11.92 -6.39 -9.90
N HIS A 202 13.19 -5.98 -9.83
CA HIS A 202 13.80 -5.18 -10.91
C HIS A 202 13.90 -5.96 -12.22
N LYS A 203 14.15 -7.27 -12.19
CA LYS A 203 14.07 -8.09 -13.42
C LYS A 203 12.65 -8.13 -13.97
N ALA A 204 11.64 -8.30 -13.13
CA ALA A 204 10.24 -8.27 -13.56
C ALA A 204 9.89 -6.93 -14.21
N ALA A 205 10.30 -5.82 -13.60
CA ALA A 205 10.11 -4.48 -14.15
C ALA A 205 10.82 -4.27 -15.51
N MET A 206 12.00 -4.87 -15.74
CA MET A 206 12.61 -4.88 -17.09
C MET A 206 11.80 -5.71 -18.07
N VAL A 207 11.41 -6.92 -17.68
CA VAL A 207 10.68 -7.86 -18.53
C VAL A 207 9.32 -7.29 -18.93
N GLY A 208 8.68 -6.53 -18.03
CA GLY A 208 7.39 -5.88 -18.25
C GLY A 208 7.46 -4.45 -18.77
N GLU A 209 8.66 -3.92 -19.04
CA GLU A 209 8.87 -2.54 -19.52
C GLU A 209 8.17 -1.48 -18.63
N TYR A 210 8.33 -1.60 -17.30
CA TYR A 210 7.69 -0.66 -16.37
C TYR A 210 8.25 0.76 -16.55
N GLY A 211 7.38 1.75 -16.38
CA GLY A 211 7.79 3.16 -16.36
C GLY A 211 8.51 3.55 -15.07
N ALA A 212 8.16 2.89 -13.95
CA ALA A 212 8.79 3.03 -12.64
C ALA A 212 8.52 1.78 -11.78
N MET A 213 9.44 1.46 -10.87
CA MET A 213 9.30 0.41 -9.86
C MET A 213 9.70 0.97 -8.49
N VAL A 214 8.78 0.96 -7.53
CA VAL A 214 8.97 1.50 -6.18
C VAL A 214 8.88 0.39 -5.14
N MET A 215 9.89 0.25 -4.28
CA MET A 215 9.83 -0.61 -3.10
C MET A 215 9.87 0.24 -1.84
N LEU A 216 8.80 0.25 -1.05
CA LEU A 216 8.72 1.04 0.19
C LEU A 216 9.57 0.44 1.32
N GLY A 217 9.82 -0.87 1.30
CA GLY A 217 10.69 -1.54 2.26
C GLY A 217 10.12 -1.66 3.67
N VAL A 218 8.79 -1.60 3.82
CA VAL A 218 8.12 -1.72 5.12
C VAL A 218 8.08 -3.19 5.54
N THR A 219 8.24 -3.51 6.82
CA THR A 219 8.09 -4.92 7.25
C THR A 219 6.62 -5.34 7.19
N SER A 220 6.34 -6.62 6.89
CA SER A 220 4.97 -7.13 6.94
C SER A 220 4.32 -6.98 8.33
N ALA A 221 5.11 -6.95 9.41
CA ALA A 221 4.61 -6.70 10.74
C ALA A 221 4.09 -5.27 10.89
N ALA A 222 4.84 -4.27 10.42
CA ALA A 222 4.44 -2.87 10.45
C ALA A 222 3.22 -2.58 9.56
N VAL A 223 3.13 -3.22 8.39
CA VAL A 223 1.95 -3.08 7.51
C VAL A 223 0.67 -3.64 8.16
N LYS A 224 0.79 -4.72 8.94
CA LYS A 224 -0.34 -5.34 9.64
C LYS A 224 -0.70 -4.66 10.97
N ASP A 225 0.11 -3.72 11.43
CA ASP A 225 -0.27 -2.90 12.57
C ASP A 225 -1.53 -2.09 12.20
N PRO A 226 -2.61 -2.11 13.00
CA PRO A 226 -3.80 -1.31 12.72
C PRO A 226 -3.52 0.20 12.54
N ALA A 227 -2.47 0.73 13.17
CA ALA A 227 -2.02 2.10 12.98
C ALA A 227 -1.24 2.30 11.67
N ARG A 228 -0.56 1.25 11.16
CA ARG A 228 0.17 1.20 9.88
C ARG A 228 0.85 2.52 9.49
N PRO A 229 1.69 3.08 10.38
CA PRO A 229 2.14 4.46 10.28
C PRO A 229 2.96 4.70 9.01
N GLY A 230 2.66 5.78 8.29
CA GLY A 230 3.44 6.24 7.14
C GLY A 230 3.17 5.51 5.82
N VAL A 231 2.45 4.38 5.82
CA VAL A 231 2.18 3.61 4.60
C VAL A 231 1.19 4.36 3.70
N ALA A 232 0.05 4.78 4.26
CA ALA A 232 -0.98 5.50 3.50
C ALA A 232 -0.46 6.85 3.00
N GLU A 233 0.36 7.55 3.78
CA GLU A 233 0.99 8.81 3.42
C GLU A 233 1.97 8.63 2.25
N SER A 234 2.83 7.60 2.32
CA SER A 234 3.77 7.27 1.24
C SER A 234 3.02 6.93 -0.05
N LEU A 235 1.94 6.15 0.05
CA LEU A 235 1.10 5.82 -1.12
C LEU A 235 0.36 7.04 -1.65
N ALA A 236 -0.13 7.93 -0.79
CA ALA A 236 -0.78 9.17 -1.21
C ALA A 236 0.20 10.09 -1.95
N ASP A 237 1.47 10.11 -1.54
CA ASP A 237 2.51 10.83 -2.27
C ASP A 237 2.72 10.28 -3.69
N LEU A 238 2.94 8.98 -3.82
CA LEU A 238 3.11 8.31 -5.10
C LEU A 238 1.89 8.52 -6.02
N LEU A 239 0.68 8.37 -5.49
CA LEU A 239 -0.56 8.59 -6.24
C LEU A 239 -0.69 10.05 -6.71
N ARG A 240 -0.25 11.02 -5.91
CA ARG A 240 -0.30 12.45 -6.28
C ARG A 240 0.69 12.79 -7.39
N ARG A 241 1.88 12.18 -7.37
CA ARG A 241 2.93 12.33 -8.37
C ARG A 241 2.56 11.63 -9.69
N ALA A 242 2.00 10.43 -9.59
CA ALA A 242 1.73 9.58 -10.75
C ALA A 242 0.36 9.78 -11.40
N ARG A 243 -0.67 10.13 -10.61
CA ARG A 243 -2.07 10.30 -11.04
C ARG A 243 -2.56 9.20 -12.01
N PRO A 244 -2.42 7.92 -11.63
CA PRO A 244 -2.80 6.81 -12.51
C PRO A 244 -4.31 6.82 -12.80
N GLU A 245 -4.69 6.39 -14.01
CA GLU A 245 -6.09 6.18 -14.39
C GLU A 245 -6.67 4.98 -13.65
N VAL A 246 -5.88 3.92 -13.48
CA VAL A 246 -6.25 2.67 -12.83
C VAL A 246 -5.20 2.25 -11.82
N VAL A 247 -5.65 1.92 -10.60
CA VAL A 247 -4.83 1.26 -9.59
C VAL A 247 -5.27 -0.20 -9.43
N TYR A 248 -4.31 -1.12 -9.47
CA TYR A 248 -4.50 -2.54 -9.17
C TYR A 248 -3.90 -2.83 -7.80
N THR A 249 -4.65 -3.50 -6.93
CA THR A 249 -4.21 -3.90 -5.59
C THR A 249 -4.87 -5.22 -5.22
N HIS A 250 -4.81 -5.65 -3.96
CA HIS A 250 -5.45 -6.89 -3.51
C HIS A 250 -6.94 -6.69 -3.23
N ASN A 251 -7.72 -7.78 -3.25
CA ASN A 251 -9.11 -7.73 -2.81
C ASN A 251 -9.25 -7.74 -1.28
N LEU A 252 -10.37 -7.20 -0.76
CA LEU A 252 -10.63 -7.11 0.68
C LEU A 252 -11.00 -8.45 1.35
N ALA A 253 -11.19 -9.51 0.57
CA ALA A 253 -11.55 -10.84 1.05
C ALA A 253 -10.40 -11.86 0.94
N ASP A 254 -9.17 -11.40 0.65
CA ASP A 254 -8.00 -12.26 0.51
C ASP A 254 -7.70 -13.03 1.81
N LYS A 255 -7.03 -14.18 1.72
CA LYS A 255 -6.66 -14.99 2.90
C LYS A 255 -5.39 -14.50 3.59
N HIS A 256 -4.64 -13.59 2.97
CA HIS A 256 -3.37 -13.10 3.47
C HIS A 256 -3.53 -11.72 4.11
N ASP A 257 -3.36 -11.61 5.42
CA ASP A 257 -3.62 -10.36 6.16
C ASP A 257 -2.85 -9.14 5.63
N THR A 258 -1.58 -9.33 5.22
CA THR A 258 -0.79 -8.24 4.61
C THR A 258 -1.43 -7.72 3.32
N HIS A 259 -2.09 -8.56 2.53
CA HIS A 259 -2.75 -8.15 1.28
C HIS A 259 -3.92 -7.22 1.61
N VAL A 260 -4.78 -7.65 2.54
CA VAL A 260 -5.91 -6.85 3.01
C VAL A 260 -5.45 -5.53 3.63
N ALA A 261 -4.38 -5.55 4.45
CA ALA A 261 -3.82 -4.35 5.05
C ALA A 261 -3.28 -3.34 4.01
N VAL A 262 -2.65 -3.82 2.93
CA VAL A 262 -2.23 -2.96 1.81
C VAL A 262 -3.42 -2.38 1.08
N SER A 263 -4.46 -3.16 0.78
CA SER A 263 -5.67 -2.63 0.14
C SER A 263 -6.35 -1.55 0.98
N LEU A 264 -6.41 -1.73 2.31
CA LEU A 264 -6.89 -0.70 3.23
C LEU A 264 -6.03 0.56 3.16
N SER A 265 -4.71 0.41 3.10
CA SER A 265 -3.77 1.54 2.96
C SER A 265 -3.94 2.28 1.63
N VAL A 266 -4.20 1.57 0.53
CA VAL A 266 -4.52 2.15 -0.78
C VAL A 266 -5.81 2.96 -0.73
N ILE A 267 -6.87 2.41 -0.11
CA ILE A 267 -8.15 3.09 0.06
C ILE A 267 -7.97 4.36 0.91
N GLU A 268 -7.26 4.24 2.04
CA GLU A 268 -6.95 5.36 2.93
C GLU A 268 -6.17 6.46 2.20
N ALA A 269 -5.08 6.10 1.51
CA ALA A 269 -4.29 7.02 0.70
C ALA A 269 -5.16 7.75 -0.33
N CYS A 270 -5.98 7.03 -1.10
CA CYS A 270 -6.88 7.63 -2.08
C CYS A 270 -7.90 8.58 -1.43
N ARG A 271 -8.41 8.28 -0.23
CA ARG A 271 -9.37 9.12 0.48
C ARG A 271 -8.76 10.45 0.93
N THR A 272 -7.46 10.49 1.24
CA THR A 272 -6.74 11.75 1.56
C THR A 272 -6.56 12.67 0.37
N LEU A 273 -6.63 12.15 -0.87
CA LEU A 273 -6.47 12.94 -2.07
C LEU A 273 -7.74 13.76 -2.37
N PRO A 274 -7.59 14.98 -2.94
CA PRO A 274 -8.71 15.70 -3.53
C PRO A 274 -9.43 14.82 -4.56
N ALA A 275 -10.76 14.93 -4.66
CA ALA A 275 -11.57 14.06 -5.53
C ALA A 275 -11.06 14.03 -6.99
N ALA A 276 -10.61 15.16 -7.53
CA ALA A 276 -10.08 15.26 -8.90
C ALA A 276 -8.68 14.63 -9.10
N ALA A 277 -7.99 14.29 -8.01
CA ALA A 277 -6.67 13.64 -8.03
C ALA A 277 -6.74 12.15 -7.66
N ARG A 278 -7.94 11.62 -7.39
CA ARG A 278 -8.13 10.19 -7.13
C ARG A 278 -8.04 9.40 -8.44
N PRO A 279 -7.54 8.15 -8.42
CA PRO A 279 -7.59 7.28 -9.59
C PRO A 279 -9.02 7.10 -10.09
N GLY A 280 -9.18 6.96 -11.41
CA GLY A 280 -10.49 6.71 -12.03
C GLY A 280 -11.07 5.36 -11.64
N ARG A 281 -10.21 4.35 -11.42
CA ARG A 281 -10.59 3.01 -10.96
C ARG A 281 -9.58 2.47 -9.95
N VAL A 282 -10.09 1.73 -8.95
CA VAL A 282 -9.26 0.90 -8.07
C VAL A 282 -9.81 -0.52 -8.07
N LEU A 283 -8.98 -1.48 -8.47
CA LEU A 283 -9.37 -2.87 -8.67
C LEU A 283 -8.59 -3.77 -7.71
N GLY A 284 -9.31 -4.52 -6.87
CA GLY A 284 -8.73 -5.52 -5.97
C GLY A 284 -8.74 -6.90 -6.62
N GLY A 285 -7.59 -7.40 -7.05
CA GLY A 285 -7.48 -8.65 -7.78
C GLY A 285 -7.35 -9.90 -6.91
N GLU A 286 -7.07 -11.02 -7.57
CA GLU A 286 -7.05 -12.37 -7.03
C GLU A 286 -5.65 -12.82 -6.60
N GLY A 287 -5.52 -13.14 -5.30
CA GLY A 287 -4.32 -13.72 -4.72
C GLY A 287 -4.59 -15.09 -4.10
N TRP A 288 -4.70 -15.13 -2.77
CA TRP A 288 -4.93 -16.37 -2.01
C TRP A 288 -6.41 -16.77 -1.94
N ARG A 289 -7.31 -15.90 -2.39
CA ARG A 289 -8.72 -16.20 -2.61
C ARG A 289 -9.12 -15.75 -4.01
N ASP A 290 -9.77 -16.66 -4.75
CA ASP A 290 -10.42 -16.36 -6.02
C ASP A 290 -11.66 -15.48 -5.80
N LEU A 291 -12.15 -14.88 -6.88
CA LEU A 291 -13.27 -13.95 -6.86
C LEU A 291 -14.50 -14.45 -7.61
N ASP A 292 -14.53 -15.74 -7.96
CA ASP A 292 -15.68 -16.35 -8.64
C ASP A 292 -17.00 -16.27 -7.84
N TRP A 293 -16.91 -16.11 -6.52
CA TRP A 293 -18.06 -15.90 -5.63
C TRP A 293 -18.70 -14.50 -5.77
N LEU A 294 -18.05 -13.53 -6.43
CA LEU A 294 -18.65 -12.21 -6.67
C LEU A 294 -19.77 -12.32 -7.71
N THR A 295 -20.90 -11.69 -7.43
CA THR A 295 -22.11 -11.76 -8.28
C THR A 295 -22.35 -10.45 -9.04
N GLY A 296 -22.90 -10.57 -10.25
CA GLY A 296 -23.34 -9.43 -11.06
C GLY A 296 -22.24 -8.39 -11.30
N ASP A 297 -22.58 -7.11 -11.17
CA ASP A 297 -21.69 -5.98 -11.42
C ASP A 297 -20.58 -5.80 -10.36
N ASP A 298 -20.54 -6.62 -9.29
CA ASP A 298 -19.45 -6.55 -8.31
C ASP A 298 -18.14 -7.19 -8.81
N LYS A 299 -18.22 -8.02 -9.86
CA LYS A 299 -17.09 -8.72 -10.48
C LYS A 299 -16.66 -8.00 -11.76
N VAL A 300 -15.40 -7.62 -11.84
CA VAL A 300 -14.77 -7.09 -13.05
C VAL A 300 -13.92 -8.20 -13.67
N ALA A 301 -14.32 -8.69 -14.83
CA ALA A 301 -13.52 -9.62 -15.62
C ALA A 301 -12.67 -8.87 -16.66
N LEU A 302 -11.36 -9.06 -16.63
CA LEU A 302 -10.43 -8.47 -17.59
C LEU A 302 -9.81 -9.56 -18.48
N ASP A 303 -9.86 -9.34 -19.80
CA ASP A 303 -9.18 -10.19 -20.78
C ASP A 303 -7.67 -10.03 -20.65
N VAL A 304 -7.01 -11.12 -20.27
CA VAL A 304 -5.56 -11.22 -20.11
C VAL A 304 -4.96 -12.28 -21.03
N SER A 305 -5.69 -12.63 -22.10
CA SER A 305 -5.26 -13.59 -23.13
C SER A 305 -4.06 -13.10 -23.93
N ALA A 306 -3.88 -11.78 -23.99
CA ALA A 306 -2.76 -11.17 -24.69
C ALA A 306 -1.42 -11.53 -24.03
N ARG A 307 -0.44 -11.89 -24.87
CA ARG A 307 0.97 -12.08 -24.50
C ARG A 307 1.19 -13.06 -23.34
N GLU A 308 0.65 -14.27 -23.43
CA GLU A 308 0.85 -15.31 -22.40
C GLU A 308 2.32 -15.56 -22.04
N SER A 309 3.23 -15.49 -23.03
CA SER A 309 4.67 -15.61 -22.81
C SER A 309 5.24 -14.50 -21.92
N LEU A 310 4.69 -13.28 -21.99
CA LEU A 310 5.06 -12.18 -21.10
C LEU A 310 4.60 -12.49 -19.68
N SER A 311 3.34 -12.92 -19.48
CA SER A 311 2.85 -13.33 -18.16
C SER A 311 3.72 -14.40 -17.52
N ALA A 312 4.09 -15.43 -18.29
CA ALA A 312 4.93 -16.51 -17.81
C ALA A 312 6.35 -16.03 -17.47
N ALA A 313 6.93 -15.15 -18.31
CA ALA A 313 8.26 -14.59 -18.08
C ALA A 313 8.30 -13.71 -16.82
N LEU A 314 7.30 -12.84 -16.63
CA LEU A 314 7.18 -11.94 -15.48
C LEU A 314 7.18 -12.70 -14.16
N ILE A 315 6.31 -13.69 -14.01
CA ILE A 315 6.24 -14.47 -12.76
C ILE A 315 7.48 -15.38 -12.64
N GLY A 316 7.98 -15.91 -13.76
CA GLY A 316 9.13 -16.81 -13.79
C GLY A 316 10.45 -16.22 -13.30
N VAL A 317 10.60 -14.89 -13.19
CA VAL A 317 11.82 -14.28 -12.64
C VAL A 317 11.97 -14.46 -11.12
N PHE A 318 10.88 -14.77 -10.40
CA PHE A 318 10.85 -14.96 -8.96
C PHE A 318 11.22 -16.39 -8.54
N ASP A 319 12.38 -16.84 -9.00
CA ASP A 319 12.89 -18.20 -8.75
C ASP A 319 12.97 -18.50 -7.25
N SER A 320 13.29 -17.49 -6.43
CA SER A 320 13.40 -17.62 -4.97
C SER A 320 12.13 -18.16 -4.30
N GLN A 321 10.97 -17.95 -4.90
CA GLN A 321 9.69 -18.40 -4.34
C GLN A 321 9.14 -19.63 -5.06
N ILE A 322 9.32 -19.71 -6.38
CA ILE A 322 8.79 -20.80 -7.21
C ILE A 322 9.55 -22.10 -6.94
N THR A 323 10.89 -22.03 -6.92
CA THR A 323 11.75 -23.20 -6.66
C THR A 323 11.68 -23.66 -5.21
N GLY A 324 11.26 -22.77 -4.29
CA GLY A 324 11.06 -23.05 -2.87
C GLY A 324 9.81 -23.87 -2.52
N GLY A 325 8.88 -24.08 -3.46
CA GLY A 325 7.81 -25.07 -3.35
C GLY A 325 6.38 -24.58 -3.64
N LYS A 326 6.13 -23.28 -3.79
CA LYS A 326 4.81 -22.76 -4.15
C LYS A 326 4.79 -22.34 -5.62
N ARG A 327 4.32 -23.23 -6.50
CA ARG A 327 4.23 -23.02 -7.96
C ARG A 327 3.07 -22.10 -8.37
N TYR A 328 3.06 -20.88 -7.84
CA TYR A 328 2.03 -19.90 -8.20
C TYR A 328 2.11 -19.48 -9.67
N ASP A 329 3.27 -19.61 -10.32
CA ASP A 329 3.43 -19.48 -11.78
C ASP A 329 2.47 -20.38 -12.56
N LEU A 330 2.32 -21.63 -12.14
CA LEU A 330 1.37 -22.57 -12.73
C LEU A 330 -0.05 -22.32 -12.24
N ALA A 331 -0.22 -21.99 -10.96
CA ALA A 331 -1.54 -21.79 -10.36
C ALA A 331 -2.27 -20.60 -10.98
N VAL A 332 -1.61 -19.45 -11.14
CA VAL A 332 -2.18 -18.24 -11.74
C VAL A 332 -2.51 -18.46 -13.21
N ALA A 333 -1.62 -19.11 -13.96
CA ALA A 333 -1.88 -19.45 -15.36
C ALA A 333 -3.03 -20.45 -15.54
N GLY A 334 -3.21 -21.37 -14.58
CA GLY A 334 -4.35 -22.29 -14.53
C GLY A 334 -5.65 -21.59 -14.14
N LEU A 335 -5.60 -20.74 -13.12
CA LEU A 335 -6.74 -19.97 -12.62
C LEU A 335 -7.34 -19.09 -13.73
N ARG A 336 -6.49 -18.35 -14.46
CA ARG A 336 -6.97 -17.47 -15.54
C ARG A 336 -7.66 -18.23 -16.68
N ARG A 337 -7.20 -19.44 -17.00
CA ARG A 337 -7.86 -20.33 -17.96
C ARG A 337 -9.16 -20.89 -17.41
N ALA A 338 -9.16 -21.29 -16.13
CA ALA A 338 -10.36 -21.76 -15.47
C ALA A 338 -11.46 -20.68 -15.51
N HIS A 339 -11.13 -19.42 -15.22
CA HIS A 339 -12.07 -18.31 -15.37
C HIS A 339 -12.56 -18.14 -16.81
N ALA A 340 -11.66 -18.13 -17.80
CA ALA A 340 -12.07 -17.98 -19.20
C ALA A 340 -13.06 -19.05 -19.68
N THR A 341 -12.97 -20.27 -19.15
CA THR A 341 -13.82 -21.41 -19.53
C THR A 341 -15.05 -21.61 -18.62
N LEU A 342 -14.99 -21.24 -17.34
CA LEU A 342 -16.03 -21.55 -16.36
C LEU A 342 -16.92 -20.36 -15.97
N ASP A 343 -16.62 -19.15 -16.44
CA ASP A 343 -17.40 -17.94 -16.10
C ASP A 343 -18.86 -18.00 -16.60
N GLU A 344 -19.10 -18.57 -17.78
CA GLU A 344 -20.42 -18.61 -18.41
C GLU A 344 -20.82 -20.04 -18.81
N SER A 345 -22.03 -20.48 -18.41
CA SER A 345 -22.46 -21.88 -18.61
C SER A 345 -23.22 -22.14 -19.93
N HIS A 346 -23.59 -21.08 -20.66
CA HIS A 346 -24.45 -21.17 -21.85
C HIS A 346 -23.85 -20.48 -23.09
N HIS A 347 -22.64 -19.92 -22.97
CA HIS A 347 -21.93 -19.25 -24.05
C HIS A 347 -20.59 -19.94 -24.33
N LEU A 348 -20.08 -19.78 -25.55
CA LEU A 348 -18.73 -20.22 -25.90
C LEU A 348 -17.70 -19.23 -25.34
N ASP A 349 -16.52 -19.74 -24.97
CA ASP A 349 -15.39 -18.94 -24.50
C ASP A 349 -15.08 -17.80 -25.49
N ALA A 350 -15.19 -16.55 -25.03
CA ALA A 350 -14.86 -15.37 -25.82
C ALA A 350 -13.38 -14.98 -25.73
N THR A 351 -12.68 -15.47 -24.69
CA THR A 351 -11.28 -15.16 -24.38
C THR A 351 -10.57 -16.45 -23.94
N ALA A 352 -9.24 -16.48 -23.98
CA ALA A 352 -8.45 -17.65 -23.57
C ALA A 352 -7.95 -17.58 -22.12
N ALA A 353 -7.98 -16.39 -21.51
CA ALA A 353 -7.60 -16.15 -20.13
C ALA A 353 -8.32 -14.90 -19.56
N LEU A 354 -8.93 -15.04 -18.38
CA LEU A 354 -9.58 -13.96 -17.63
C LEU A 354 -8.95 -13.79 -16.26
N ALA A 355 -8.83 -12.55 -15.80
CA ALA A 355 -8.53 -12.22 -14.41
C ALA A 355 -9.73 -11.49 -13.80
N PHE A 356 -10.15 -11.91 -12.60
CA PHE A 356 -11.27 -11.26 -11.91
C PHE A 356 -10.76 -10.24 -10.89
N TYR A 357 -11.55 -9.18 -10.70
CA TYR A 357 -11.27 -8.11 -9.75
C TYR A 357 -12.55 -7.70 -9.03
N MET A 358 -12.39 -7.33 -7.76
CA MET A 358 -13.39 -6.60 -6.98
C MET A 358 -13.23 -5.11 -7.30
N ASP A 359 -14.30 -4.45 -7.77
CA ASP A 359 -14.26 -3.00 -7.97
C ASP A 359 -14.30 -2.27 -6.63
N LEU A 360 -13.18 -1.68 -6.22
CA LEU A 360 -13.05 -0.92 -4.97
C LEU A 360 -13.32 0.58 -5.17
N THR A 361 -13.55 1.03 -6.41
CA THR A 361 -13.80 2.44 -6.75
C THR A 361 -14.94 3.08 -5.94
N PRO A 362 -16.05 2.38 -5.60
CA PRO A 362 -17.10 2.98 -4.78
C PRO A 362 -16.65 3.39 -3.35
N LEU A 363 -15.56 2.80 -2.82
CA LEU A 363 -14.98 3.22 -1.53
C LEU A 363 -14.22 4.55 -1.61
N LEU A 364 -13.87 4.98 -2.82
CA LEU A 364 -13.23 6.27 -3.07
C LEU A 364 -14.24 7.38 -3.30
N THR A 365 -15.42 7.07 -3.85
CA THR A 365 -16.48 8.05 -4.08
C THR A 365 -17.27 8.32 -2.80
N ASP A 366 -17.64 7.28 -2.05
CA ASP A 366 -18.20 7.37 -0.72
C ASP A 366 -17.13 7.10 0.34
N THR A 367 -16.49 8.17 0.80
CA THR A 367 -15.39 8.08 1.77
C THR A 367 -15.86 7.72 3.18
N ALA A 368 -17.16 7.80 3.47
CA ALA A 368 -17.73 7.39 4.76
C ALA A 368 -18.01 5.89 4.82
N ARG A 369 -18.06 5.20 3.66
CA ARG A 369 -18.33 3.76 3.59
C ARG A 369 -17.21 2.95 4.24
N ASP A 370 -17.57 2.05 5.14
CA ASP A 370 -16.62 1.16 5.78
C ASP A 370 -16.17 0.04 4.81
N PRO A 371 -14.85 -0.18 4.61
CA PRO A 371 -14.35 -1.24 3.74
C PRO A 371 -14.77 -2.65 4.17
N GLY A 372 -14.89 -2.90 5.47
CA GLY A 372 -15.34 -4.19 6.02
C GLY A 372 -16.80 -4.47 5.65
N ALA A 373 -17.69 -3.51 5.92
CA ALA A 373 -19.10 -3.58 5.53
C ALA A 373 -19.26 -3.73 4.01
N PHE A 374 -18.43 -3.06 3.22
CA PHE A 374 -18.40 -3.17 1.76
C PHE A 374 -18.07 -4.59 1.28
N ALA A 375 -17.07 -5.24 1.88
CA ALA A 375 -16.74 -6.62 1.56
C ALA A 375 -17.83 -7.59 2.04
N GLN A 376 -18.36 -7.37 3.25
CA GLN A 376 -19.43 -8.20 3.83
C GLN A 376 -20.69 -8.20 2.96
N GLU A 377 -21.13 -7.04 2.47
CA GLU A 377 -22.32 -6.92 1.62
C GLU A 377 -22.25 -7.82 0.37
N ARG A 378 -21.06 -7.96 -0.22
CA ARG A 378 -20.85 -8.83 -1.40
C ARG A 378 -20.98 -10.31 -1.04
N VAL A 379 -20.47 -10.71 0.12
CA VAL A 379 -20.62 -12.08 0.62
C VAL A 379 -22.10 -12.39 0.88
N GLU A 380 -22.83 -11.43 1.44
CA GLU A 380 -24.27 -11.56 1.68
C GLU A 380 -25.08 -11.61 0.38
N ARG A 381 -24.69 -10.83 -0.65
CA ARG A 381 -25.27 -10.92 -2.00
C ARG A 381 -25.05 -12.30 -2.62
N TYR A 382 -23.85 -12.86 -2.53
CA TYR A 382 -23.58 -14.22 -3.00
C TYR A 382 -24.43 -15.26 -2.26
N ALA A 383 -24.48 -15.18 -0.93
CA ALA A 383 -25.33 -16.06 -0.12
C ALA A 383 -26.81 -15.96 -0.51
N THR A 384 -27.27 -14.76 -0.87
CA THR A 384 -28.64 -14.49 -1.32
C THR A 384 -28.89 -15.06 -2.72
N ASP A 385 -27.99 -14.87 -3.69
CA ASP A 385 -28.11 -15.49 -5.04
C ASP A 385 -28.23 -17.01 -4.95
N VAL A 386 -27.36 -17.65 -4.17
CA VAL A 386 -27.39 -19.11 -3.98
C VAL A 386 -28.72 -19.55 -3.38
N LYS A 387 -29.18 -18.87 -2.32
CA LYS A 387 -30.46 -19.17 -1.66
C LYS A 387 -31.63 -19.02 -2.63
N ASP A 388 -31.71 -17.90 -3.35
CA ASP A 388 -32.82 -17.58 -4.24
C ASP A 388 -32.83 -18.53 -5.45
N ARG A 389 -31.66 -18.87 -6.00
CA ARG A 389 -31.50 -19.85 -7.07
C ARG A 389 -32.01 -21.23 -6.65
N ILE A 390 -31.63 -21.69 -5.46
CA ILE A 390 -32.13 -22.97 -4.92
C ILE A 390 -33.64 -22.92 -4.69
N GLN A 391 -34.16 -21.84 -4.10
CA GLN A 391 -35.60 -21.68 -3.84
C GLN A 391 -36.41 -21.70 -5.14
N ARG A 392 -35.95 -21.01 -6.20
CA ARG A 392 -36.58 -20.98 -7.52
C ARG A 392 -36.63 -22.36 -8.18
N LEU A 393 -35.58 -23.17 -8.00
CA LEU A 393 -35.45 -24.49 -8.62
C LEU A 393 -36.02 -25.63 -7.76
N ARG A 394 -36.30 -25.37 -6.48
CA ARG A 394 -36.93 -26.35 -5.59
C ARG A 394 -38.36 -26.59 -6.04
N ARG A 395 -38.69 -27.83 -6.38
CA ARG A 395 -40.08 -28.24 -6.65
C ARG A 395 -40.92 -27.94 -5.42
N THR A 396 -41.95 -27.09 -5.55
CA THR A 396 -43.03 -27.02 -4.57
C THR A 396 -43.80 -28.33 -4.64
N GLU A 397 -43.69 -29.16 -3.61
CA GLU A 397 -44.63 -30.25 -3.41
C GLU A 397 -46.02 -29.63 -3.22
N THR A 398 -46.80 -29.57 -4.31
CA THR A 398 -48.20 -29.18 -4.24
C THR A 398 -49.06 -30.41 -4.50
N ARG A 399 -49.56 -30.93 -3.38
CA ARG A 399 -50.90 -31.53 -3.21
C ARG A 399 -51.21 -32.72 -4.13
N SER A 400 -50.96 -33.92 -3.62
CA SER A 400 -51.87 -35.02 -3.92
C SER A 400 -53.09 -34.92 -3.00
N ARG A 401 -54.25 -35.10 -3.64
CA ARG A 401 -55.62 -34.99 -3.14
C ARG A 401 -55.94 -35.91 -1.98
#